data_AF-A0A525K604-F1
#
_entry.id   AF-A0A525K604-F1
#
_cell.length_a   1.000
_cell.length_b   1.000
_cell.length_c   1.000
_cell.angle_alpha   90.00
_cell.angle_beta   90.00
_cell.angle_gamma   90.00
#
_symmetry.space_group_name_H-M   'P 1'
#
loop_
_entity.id
_entity.type
_entity.pdbx_description
1 polymer ?
#
loop_
_entity_poly.entity_id
_entity_poly.type
_entity_poly.pdbx_seq_one_letter_code
_entity_poly.pdbx_strand_id
1 'polypeptide(L)' 'MVPLAAESAPVMWKRNLEVYEAAVRLATSGKMRGWESIREKLVQKGYRRVPDLLQGDKIRTVLDICCKAARDKKTEG' A
#
# COMPACT_ATOMS: atom_id res chain seq x y z
N MET A 1 38.11 -2.99 18.13
CA MET A 1 37.30 -3.28 16.92
C MET A 1 35.95 -3.75 17.42
N VAL A 2 34.96 -2.86 17.49
CA VAL A 2 33.65 -3.15 18.11
C VAL A 2 32.65 -3.36 16.97
N PRO A 3 31.98 -4.52 16.85
CA PRO A 3 30.94 -4.68 15.85
C PRO A 3 29.72 -3.84 16.26
N LEU A 4 29.37 -2.96 15.33
CA LEU A 4 28.20 -2.10 15.28
C LEU A 4 26.93 -2.97 15.40
N ALA A 5 26.40 -3.10 16.61
CA ALA A 5 25.05 -3.61 16.83
C ALA A 5 24.04 -2.57 16.34
N ALA A 6 23.87 -2.51 15.02
CA ALA A 6 22.78 -1.83 14.34
C ALA A 6 21.51 -2.68 14.43
N GLU A 7 21.04 -2.97 15.64
CA GLU A 7 19.89 -3.87 15.83
C GLU A 7 18.94 -3.29 16.87
N SER A 8 18.23 -2.22 16.50
CA SER A 8 16.85 -1.96 16.93
C SER A 8 16.28 -0.76 16.17
N ALA A 9 15.28 -1.03 15.32
CA ALA A 9 14.58 -0.16 14.36
C ALA A 9 15.31 0.00 12.99
N PRO A 10 14.74 -0.50 11.86
CA PRO A 10 13.32 -0.36 11.49
C PRO A 10 12.73 -1.59 10.75
N VAL A 11 12.58 -2.73 11.43
CA VAL A 11 11.86 -3.88 10.84
C VAL A 11 10.38 -3.58 10.57
N MET A 12 9.79 -2.60 11.25
CA MET A 12 8.41 -2.18 10.98
C MET A 12 8.25 -1.43 9.65
N TRP A 13 9.20 -0.59 9.23
CA TRP A 13 9.06 0.17 7.99
C TRP A 13 9.16 -0.68 6.74
N LYS A 14 10.06 -1.68 6.69
CA LYS A 14 10.20 -2.54 5.49
C LYS A 14 8.92 -3.30 5.17
N ARG A 15 8.31 -3.95 6.18
CA ARG A 15 7.04 -4.68 6.00
C ARG A 15 5.88 -3.75 5.66
N ASN A 16 5.89 -2.54 6.21
CA ASN A 16 4.90 -1.51 5.89
C ASN A 16 5.07 -0.97 4.47
N LEU A 17 6.32 -0.83 3.99
CA LEU A 17 6.64 -0.40 2.64
C LEU A 17 6.15 -1.42 1.60
N GLU A 18 6.36 -2.72 1.85
CA GLU A 18 5.88 -3.79 0.98
C GLU A 18 4.34 -3.78 0.85
N VAL A 19 3.64 -3.52 1.96
CA VAL A 19 2.17 -3.37 1.96
C VAL A 19 1.76 -2.14 1.15
N TYR A 20 2.45 -1.02 1.32
CA TYR A 20 2.19 0.21 0.58
C TYR A 20 2.46 0.04 -0.92
N GLU A 21 3.59 -0.56 -1.31
CA GLU A 21 3.90 -0.86 -2.71
C GLU A 21 2.87 -1.80 -3.32
N ALA A 22 2.47 -2.85 -2.60
CA ALA A 22 1.42 -3.75 -3.07
C ALA A 22 0.08 -3.00 -3.21
N ALA A 23 -0.23 -2.08 -2.30
CA ALA A 23 -1.41 -1.24 -2.39
C ALA A 23 -1.38 -0.33 -3.63
N VAL A 24 -0.26 0.35 -3.86
CA VAL A 24 -0.05 1.22 -5.02
C VAL A 24 -0.12 0.41 -6.32
N ARG A 25 0.52 -0.75 -6.41
CA ARG A 25 0.41 -1.63 -7.60
C ARG A 25 -1.03 -2.03 -7.88
N LEU A 26 -1.82 -2.33 -6.84
CA LEU A 26 -3.25 -2.65 -7.00
C LEU A 26 -4.08 -1.44 -7.42
N ALA A 27 -3.77 -0.25 -6.91
CA ALA A 27 -4.39 1.00 -7.32
C ALA A 27 -4.10 1.30 -8.80
N THR A 28 -2.82 1.23 -9.19
CA THR A 28 -2.34 1.48 -10.56
C THR A 28 -2.83 0.44 -11.57
N SER A 29 -3.19 -0.77 -11.11
CA SER A 29 -3.80 -1.78 -11.99
C SER A 29 -5.19 -1.38 -12.51
N GLY A 30 -5.84 -0.36 -11.93
CA GLY A 30 -7.18 0.10 -12.33
C GLY A 30 -8.28 -0.94 -12.12
N LYS A 31 -7.98 -2.06 -11.46
CA LYS A 31 -8.94 -3.14 -11.12
C LYS A 31 -9.72 -2.86 -9.84
N MET A 32 -9.30 -1.86 -9.06
CA MET A 32 -9.86 -1.54 -7.76
C MET A 32 -10.69 -0.26 -7.85
N ARG A 33 -11.89 -0.27 -7.23
CA ARG A 33 -12.78 0.91 -7.21
C ARG A 33 -12.30 1.99 -6.24
N GLY A 34 -11.49 1.63 -5.25
CA GLY A 34 -10.93 2.55 -4.27
C GLY A 34 -10.01 1.85 -3.26
N TRP A 35 -9.52 2.62 -2.30
CA TRP A 35 -8.59 2.16 -1.26
C TRP A 35 -9.17 1.03 -0.39
N GLU A 36 -10.49 0.96 -0.21
CA GLU A 36 -11.16 -0.11 0.54
C GLU A 36 -11.01 -1.49 -0.12
N SER A 37 -11.18 -1.57 -1.45
CA SER A 37 -10.97 -2.83 -2.19
C SER A 37 -9.51 -3.27 -2.16
N ILE A 38 -8.59 -2.30 -2.18
CA ILE A 38 -7.16 -2.56 -2.04
C ILE A 38 -6.86 -3.11 -0.64
N ARG A 39 -7.43 -2.49 0.39
CA ARG A 39 -7.32 -2.95 1.78
C ARG A 39 -7.78 -4.40 1.92
N GLU A 40 -8.98 -4.71 1.45
CA GLU A 40 -9.55 -6.06 1.53
C GLU A 40 -8.64 -7.10 0.85
N LYS A 41 -8.13 -6.78 -0.35
CA LYS A 41 -7.26 -7.70 -1.09
C LYS A 41 -5.91 -7.93 -0.42
N LEU A 42 -5.36 -6.89 0.22
CA LEU A 42 -4.13 -7.03 1.01
C LEU A 42 -4.39 -7.84 2.29
N VAL A 43 -5.54 -7.64 2.94
CA VAL A 43 -5.93 -8.47 4.09
C VAL A 43 -6.08 -9.94 3.66
N GLN A 44 -6.73 -10.21 2.52
CA GLN A 44 -6.82 -11.57 1.95
C GLN A 44 -5.46 -12.18 1.62
N LYS A 45 -4.47 -11.38 1.20
CA LYS A 45 -3.09 -11.83 0.99
C LYS A 45 -2.33 -12.14 2.30
N GLY A 46 -2.94 -11.92 3.46
CA GLY A 46 -2.32 -12.18 4.77
C GLY A 46 -1.66 -10.95 5.40
N TYR A 47 -1.81 -9.77 4.81
CA TYR A 47 -1.26 -8.55 5.39
C TYR A 47 -2.17 -8.04 6.53
N ARG A 48 -1.89 -8.48 7.77
CA ARG A 48 -2.66 -8.10 8.98
C ARG A 48 -2.60 -6.62 9.36
N ARG A 49 -1.54 -5.89 8.97
CA ARG A 49 -1.31 -4.47 9.33
C ARG A 49 -1.88 -3.45 8.34
N VAL A 50 -2.54 -3.93 7.28
CA VAL A 50 -3.15 -3.07 6.27
C VAL A 50 -4.15 -2.07 6.85
N PRO A 51 -5.04 -2.43 7.80
CA PRO A 51 -6.00 -1.48 8.36
C PRO A 51 -5.34 -0.30 9.04
N ASP A 52 -4.23 -0.56 9.76
CA ASP A 52 -3.46 0.41 10.54
C ASP A 52 -2.66 1.33 9.62
N LEU A 53 -2.04 0.76 8.59
CA LEU A 53 -1.24 1.51 7.63
C LEU A 53 -2.12 2.37 6.69
N LEU A 54 -3.20 1.79 6.15
CA LEU A 54 -4.10 2.47 5.22
C LEU A 54 -5.15 3.34 5.93
N GLN A 55 -5.13 3.43 7.27
CA GLN A 55 -6.01 4.33 8.01
C GLN A 55 -5.62 5.79 7.86
N GLY A 56 -4.37 6.08 7.48
CA GLY A 56 -3.90 7.44 7.28
C GLY A 56 -4.62 8.12 6.12
N ASP A 57 -5.27 9.26 6.38
CA ASP A 57 -6.00 10.08 5.39
C ASP A 57 -5.16 10.40 4.14
N LYS A 58 -3.86 10.65 4.32
CA LYS A 58 -2.90 10.84 3.22
C LYS A 58 -2.80 9.60 2.31
N ILE A 59 -2.73 8.41 2.88
CA ILE A 59 -2.60 7.17 2.10
C ILE A 59 -3.91 6.86 1.37
N ARG A 60 -5.06 7.08 2.03
CA ARG A 60 -6.37 6.96 1.38
C ARG A 60 -6.46 7.88 0.17
N THR A 61 -6.06 9.14 0.33
CA THR A 61 -6.07 10.14 -0.74
C THR A 61 -5.15 9.73 -1.89
N VAL A 62 -3.92 9.31 -1.61
CA VAL A 62 -2.97 8.86 -2.64
C VAL A 62 -3.50 7.63 -3.38
N LEU A 63 -4.04 6.64 -2.67
CA LEU A 63 -4.61 5.44 -3.29
C LEU A 63 -5.84 5.77 -4.14
N ASP A 64 -6.70 6.70 -3.69
CA ASP A 64 -7.86 7.16 -4.45
C ASP A 64 -7.45 7.89 -5.73
N ILE A 65 -6.46 8.78 -5.65
CA ILE A 65 -5.85 9.46 -6.81
C ILE A 65 -5.25 8.42 -7.77
N CYS A 66 -4.47 7.45 -7.26
CA CYS A 66 -3.90 6.38 -8.09
C CYS A 66 -4.98 5.53 -8.75
N CYS A 67 -6.05 5.17 -8.03
CA CYS A 67 -7.18 4.44 -8.58
C CYS A 67 -7.90 5.23 -9.68
N LYS A 68 -8.14 6.53 -9.48
CA LYS A 68 -8.74 7.42 -10.47
C LYS A 68 -7.86 7.54 -11.70
N ALA A 69 -6.58 7.85 -11.53
CA ALA A 69 -5.62 7.95 -12.62
C ALA A 69 -5.47 6.64 -13.42
N ALA A 70 -5.51 5.49 -12.74
CA ALA A 70 -5.44 4.20 -13.40
C ALA A 70 -6.71 3.83 -14.17
N ARG A 71 -7.88 4.23 -13.67
CA ARG A 71 -9.16 4.03 -14.39
C ARG A 71 -9.25 4.93 -15.61
N ASP A 72 -8.81 6.18 -15.48
CA ASP A 72 -8.75 7.15 -16.57
C ASP A 72 -7.87 6.61 -17.72
N LYS A 73 -6.65 6.16 -17.39
CA LYS A 73 -5.75 5.49 -18.34
C LYS A 73 -6.30 4.22 -18.99
N LYS A 74 -7.26 3.55 -18.36
CA LYS A 74 -7.85 2.31 -18.90
C LYS A 74 -9.06 2.58 -19.80
N THR A 75 -9.57 3.80 -19.80
CA THR A 75 -10.70 4.21 -20.64
C THR A 75 -10.24 4.74 -22.00
N GLU A 76 -8.94 5.02 -22.18
CA GLU A 76 -8.32 5.41 -23.45
C GLU A 76 -7.65 4.23 -24.21
N GLY A 77 -8.15 3.00 -24.03
CA GLY A 77 -7.64 1.80 -24.71
C GLY A 77 -8.72 1.05 -25.48
#